data_AF-A0A1C6L8K9-F1
#
_entry.id   AF-A0A1C6L8K9-F1
#
_cell.length_a   1.000
_cell.length_b   1.000
_cell.length_c   1.000
_cell.angle_alpha   90.00
_cell.angle_beta   90.00
_cell.angle_gamma   90.00
#
_symmetry.space_group_name_H-M   'P 1'
#
loop_
_entity.id
_entity.type
_entity.pdbx_description
1 polymer ?
#
loop_
_entity_poly.entity_id
_entity_poly.type
_entity_poly.pdbx_seq_one_letter_code
_entity_poly.pdbx_strand_id
1 'polypeptide(L)' 'MDKKSRDYEVCLCYHTTRGEIEDIIRETGVCDLKALCEIAKVGDKCGGCREDLQMILDDIAAESDH' A
#
# COMPACT_ATOMS: atom_id res chain seq x y z
N MET A 1 10.03 -7.88 13.33
CA MET A 1 8.87 -7.16 12.78
C MET A 1 9.06 -7.13 11.28
N ASP A 2 8.51 -8.13 10.62
CA ASP A 2 8.64 -8.32 9.19
C ASP A 2 7.79 -7.26 8.49
N LYS A 3 8.43 -6.35 7.74
CA LYS A 3 7.73 -5.31 6.95
C LYS A 3 6.87 -5.87 5.82
N LYS A 4 6.89 -7.19 5.63
CA LYS A 4 6.04 -7.96 4.72
C LYS A 4 4.82 -8.58 5.42
N SER A 5 4.70 -8.45 6.74
CA SER A 5 3.49 -8.91 7.44
C SER A 5 2.29 -8.07 7.05
N ARG A 6 1.14 -8.71 6.84
CA ARG A 6 -0.12 -8.03 6.53
C ARG A 6 -0.57 -7.08 7.66
N ASP A 7 -0.18 -7.38 8.90
CA ASP A 7 -0.42 -6.54 10.09
C ASP A 7 0.51 -5.32 10.19
N TYR A 8 1.44 -5.11 9.25
CA TYR A 8 2.31 -3.95 9.27
C TYR A 8 1.50 -2.68 9.01
N GLU A 9 1.47 -1.77 9.98
CA GLU A 9 0.84 -0.45 9.81
C GLU A 9 1.68 0.43 8.89
N VAL A 10 1.24 0.52 7.63
CA VAL A 10 1.84 1.35 6.58
C VAL A 10 1.58 2.83 6.86
N CYS A 11 0.37 3.15 7.31
CA CYS A 11 -0.01 4.53 7.62
C CYS A 11 -0.51 4.68 9.04
N LEU A 12 0.35 5.17 9.95
CA LEU A 12 -0.01 5.46 11.34
C LEU A 12 -1.06 6.58 11.48
N CYS A 13 -1.26 7.40 10.46
CA CYS A 13 -2.24 8.50 10.49
C CYS A 13 -3.68 8.00 10.34
N TYR A 14 -3.86 6.96 9.54
CA TYR A 14 -5.16 6.38 9.19
C TYR A 14 -5.30 4.94 9.69
N HIS A 15 -4.28 4.42 10.40
CA HIS A 15 -4.18 3.05 10.87
C HIS A 15 -4.38 2.02 9.75
N THR A 16 -3.82 2.33 8.57
CA THR A 16 -3.93 1.45 7.41
C THR A 16 -2.80 0.44 7.42
N THR A 17 -3.18 -0.82 7.24
CA THR A 17 -2.24 -1.94 7.26
C THR A 17 -1.80 -2.35 5.85
N ARG A 18 -0.68 -3.07 5.76
CA ARG A 18 -0.16 -3.60 4.51
C ARG A 18 -1.18 -4.54 3.84
N GLY A 19 -1.85 -5.36 4.63
CA GLY A 19 -2.88 -6.28 4.14
C GLY A 19 -4.00 -5.56 3.41
N GLU A 20 -4.51 -4.46 3.98
CA GLU A 20 -5.54 -3.63 3.33
C GLU A 20 -5.04 -3.04 2.01
N ILE A 21 -3.80 -2.56 1.97
CA ILE A 21 -3.20 -2.03 0.72
C ILE A 21 -3.07 -3.13 -0.34
N GLU A 22 -2.60 -4.32 0.05
CA GLU A 22 -2.50 -5.47 -0.85
C GLU A 22 -3.85 -5.88 -1.43
N ASP A 23 -4.90 -5.95 -0.58
CA ASP A 23 -6.25 -6.27 -1.02
C ASP A 23 -6.77 -5.19 -1.98
N ILE A 24 -6.59 -3.90 -1.67
CA ILE A 24 -6.99 -2.81 -2.58
C ILE A 24 -6.30 -2.94 -3.94
N ILE A 25 -5.00 -3.21 -3.97
CA ILE A 25 -4.24 -3.36 -5.22
C ILE A 25 -4.77 -4.54 -6.03
N ARG A 26 -5.05 -5.68 -5.39
CA ARG A 26 -5.57 -6.87 -6.07
C ARG A 26 -7.02 -6.73 -6.53
N GLU A 27 -7.87 -6.08 -5.74
CA GLU A 27 -9.29 -5.87 -6.06
C GLU A 27 -9.49 -4.80 -7.14
N THR A 28 -8.72 -3.71 -7.07
CA THR A 28 -8.85 -2.59 -8.02
C THR A 28 -7.93 -2.72 -9.23
N GLY A 29 -6.87 -3.52 -9.14
CA GLY A 29 -5.82 -3.60 -10.15
C GLY A 29 -5.02 -2.30 -10.28
N VAL A 30 -4.94 -1.49 -9.20
CA VAL A 30 -4.25 -0.21 -9.26
C VAL A 30 -2.73 -0.39 -9.31
N CYS A 31 -2.11 0.17 -10.34
CA CYS A 31 -0.66 0.12 -10.56
C CYS A 31 0.01 1.50 -10.38
N ASP A 32 -0.70 2.46 -9.79
CA ASP A 32 -0.26 3.84 -9.62
C ASP A 32 -0.33 4.25 -8.15
N LEU A 33 0.78 4.74 -7.60
CA LEU A 33 0.84 5.22 -6.20
C LEU A 33 -0.20 6.29 -5.91
N LYS A 34 -0.42 7.21 -6.85
CA LYS A 34 -1.39 8.29 -6.68
C LYS A 34 -2.81 7.74 -6.54
N ALA A 35 -3.21 6.87 -7.48
CA ALA A 35 -4.53 6.25 -7.45
C ALA A 35 -4.70 5.35 -6.22
N LEU A 36 -3.65 4.63 -5.82
CA LEU A 36 -3.64 3.85 -4.58
C LEU A 36 -3.88 4.73 -3.36
N CYS A 37 -3.19 5.88 -3.24
CA CYS A 37 -3.40 6.83 -2.15
C CYS A 37 -4.83 7.39 -2.13
N GLU A 38 -5.41 7.66 -3.31
CA GLU A 38 -6.79 8.16 -3.43
C GLU A 38 -7.83 7.09 -3.02
N ILE A 39 -7.63 5.83 -3.43
CA ILE A 39 -8.52 4.71 -3.10
C ILE A 39 -8.39 4.33 -1.61
N ALA A 40 -7.16 4.15 -1.13
CA ALA A 40 -6.87 3.80 0.25
C ALA A 40 -7.03 4.99 1.22
N LYS A 41 -7.24 6.21 0.71
CA LYS A 41 -7.40 7.46 1.49
C LYS A 41 -6.26 7.72 2.47
N VAL A 42 -5.03 7.44 2.02
CA VAL A 42 -3.80 7.61 2.81
C VAL A 42 -2.81 8.55 2.12
N GLY A 43 -1.79 9.01 2.85
CA GLY A 43 -0.70 9.80 2.26
C GLY A 43 -0.99 11.28 2.02
N ASP A 44 -2.20 11.76 2.33
CA ASP A 44 -2.57 13.19 2.25
C ASP A 44 -2.22 13.99 3.53
N LYS A 45 -2.22 13.33 4.71
CA LYS A 45 -1.99 14.00 6.01
C LYS A 45 -0.52 14.33 6.30
N CYS A 46 0.35 13.31 6.32
CA CYS A 46 1.78 13.48 6.62
C CYS A 46 2.69 13.10 5.45
N GLY A 47 2.19 12.35 4.46
CA GLY A 47 2.95 11.86 3.32
C GLY A 47 4.01 10.80 3.61
N GLY A 48 4.31 10.48 4.87
CA GLY A 48 5.41 9.55 5.23
C GLY A 48 5.20 8.09 4.77
N CYS A 49 3.95 7.66 4.62
CA CYS A 49 3.61 6.31 4.15
C CYS A 49 3.80 6.09 2.64
N ARG A 50 4.09 7.14 1.86
CA ARG A 50 4.18 7.04 0.39
C ARG A 50 5.28 6.09 -0.08
N GLU A 51 6.42 6.07 0.62
CA GLU A 51 7.54 5.19 0.29
C GLU A 51 7.17 3.71 0.53
N ASP A 52 6.54 3.40 1.66
CA ASP A 52 6.03 2.05 1.96
C ASP A 52 4.94 1.61 0.97
N LEU A 53 4.01 2.51 0.61
CA LEU A 53 2.96 2.24 -0.37
C LEU A 53 3.54 1.90 -1.75
N GLN A 54 4.52 2.68 -2.21
CA GLN A 54 5.21 2.40 -3.48
C GLN A 54 5.92 1.04 -3.43
N MET A 55 6.59 0.73 -2.32
CA MET A 55 7.27 -0.56 -2.14
C MET A 55 6.29 -1.74 -2.21
N ILE A 56 5.11 -1.62 -1.61
CA ILE A 56 4.08 -2.67 -1.65
C ILE A 56 3.56 -2.84 -3.08
N LEU A 57 3.31 -1.73 -3.77
CA LEU A 57 2.83 -1.72 -5.14
C LEU A 57 3.83 -2.40 -6.09
N ASP A 58 5.12 -2.08 -5.98
CA ASP A 58 6.20 -2.74 -6.74
C ASP A 58 6.33 -4.24 -6.40
N ASP A 59 6.24 -4.63 -5.13
CA ASP A 59 6.33 -6.03 -4.69
C ASP A 59 5.19 -6.87 -5.30
N ILE A 60 3.95 -6.35 -5.29
CA ILE A 60 2.79 -7.05 -5.90
C ILE A 60 2.87 -7.05 -7.43
N ALA A 61 3.29 -5.94 -8.04
CA ALA A 61 3.47 -5.86 -9.49
C ALA A 61 4.51 -6.87 -9.98
N ALA A 62 5.60 -7.05 -9.22
CA ALA A 62 6.64 -8.04 -9.49
C ALA A 62 6.14 -9.49 -9.24
N GLU A 63 5.27 -9.73 -8.26
CA GLU A 63 4.65 -11.04 -8.02
C GLU A 63 3.65 -11.44 -9.11
N SER A 64 3.02 -10.49 -9.79
CA SER A 64 1.97 -10.74 -10.79
C SER A 64 2.52 -11.13 -12.18
N ASP A 65 3.82 -10.98 -12.41
CA ASP A 65 4.55 -11.34 -13.65
C ASP A 65 5.31 -12.68 -13.50
N HIS A 66 4.75 -13.66 -12.79
CA HIS A 66 5.30 -15.02 -12.70
C HIS A 66 4.27 -16.12 -12.90
#